data_AF-A0A496Q7P1-F1
#
_entry.id   AF-A0A496Q7P1-F1
#
_cell.length_a   1.000
_cell.length_b   1.000
_cell.length_c   1.000
_cell.angle_alpha   90.00
_cell.angle_beta   90.00
_cell.angle_gamma   90.00
#
_symmetry.space_group_name_H-M   'P 1'
#
loop_
_entity.id
_entity.type
_entity.pdbx_description
1 polymer ?
#
loop_
_entity_poly.entity_id
_entity_poly.type
_entity_poly.pdbx_seq_one_letter_code
_entity_poly.pdbx_strand_id
1 'polypeptide(L)'
;WDVHYNLAHTLSRLGEHVEALHHLRRATAINSAPEVLNELMLQQRNVGLFEEATDTAVKLLAREDTPLHFKTNAMKTLYYAGEWELFWRFFEKIQTEETLELAVMVCLESAQFEKAHHLYDCLKTPSALIASLMEQASDALNWNPAHEVNIEPFVRRLMMEGPPPQMRQRLSHLLEGRIPETVYHHPWKIGKLLHEIYSPVPSFSCAYRNTTKLFFALSGGGEALAFGRTIYRIYQRSLARVGFSLEAFADDVIEELKDLSWKTAVALARMVEEKDVDPEEASESEIKDFTQLTTGLLTLIASEWNEEVKDANLREAFKEVKKWSTLTGKSFSRNS
;
A
#
# COMPACT_ATOMS: atom_id res chain seq x y z
N TRP A 1 2.17 12.22 -27.51
CA TRP A 1 2.17 11.92 -26.06
C TRP A 1 1.23 10.75 -25.78
N ASP A 2 0.07 10.66 -26.45
CA ASP A 2 -0.92 9.56 -26.37
C ASP A 2 -0.33 8.15 -26.41
N VAL A 3 0.57 7.87 -27.35
CA VAL A 3 1.19 6.54 -27.47
C VAL A 3 1.95 6.16 -26.19
N HIS A 4 2.71 7.11 -25.62
CA HIS A 4 3.41 6.86 -24.36
C HIS A 4 2.46 6.74 -23.18
N TYR A 5 1.41 7.57 -23.14
CA TYR A 5 0.38 7.51 -22.10
C TYR A 5 -0.33 6.14 -22.09
N ASN A 6 -0.85 5.68 -23.24
CA ASN A 6 -1.56 4.42 -23.36
C ASN A 6 -0.66 3.20 -23.09
N LEU A 7 0.59 3.25 -23.54
CA LEU A 7 1.55 2.19 -23.27
C LEU A 7 1.88 2.11 -21.78
N ALA A 8 2.09 3.26 -21.11
CA ALA A 8 2.31 3.27 -19.67
C ALA A 8 1.14 2.69 -18.88
N HIS A 9 -0.10 3.01 -19.27
CA HIS A 9 -1.29 2.44 -18.65
C HIS A 9 -1.32 0.91 -18.76
N THR A 10 -0.96 0.37 -19.93
CA THR A 10 -0.88 -1.08 -20.15
C THR A 10 0.24 -1.71 -19.32
N LEU A 11 1.44 -1.12 -19.35
CA LEU A 11 2.61 -1.62 -18.63
C LEU A 11 2.40 -1.64 -17.12
N SER A 12 1.79 -0.60 -16.54
CA SER A 12 1.50 -0.53 -15.11
C SER A 12 0.64 -1.72 -14.65
N ARG A 13 -0.42 -2.05 -15.40
CA ARG A 13 -1.29 -3.21 -15.14
C ARG A 13 -0.59 -4.56 -15.34
N LEU A 14 0.39 -4.63 -16.23
CA LEU A 14 1.26 -5.80 -16.39
C LEU A 14 2.28 -5.94 -15.26
N GLY A 15 2.40 -4.92 -14.39
CA GLY A 15 3.36 -4.89 -13.30
C GLY A 15 4.74 -4.35 -13.68
N GLU A 16 4.88 -3.80 -14.90
CA GLU A 16 6.12 -3.24 -15.46
C GLU A 16 6.26 -1.75 -15.09
N HIS A 17 6.31 -1.51 -13.78
CA HIS A 17 6.17 -0.17 -13.20
C HIS A 17 7.32 0.79 -13.53
N VAL A 18 8.55 0.28 -13.68
CA VAL A 18 9.69 1.09 -14.06
C VAL A 18 9.54 1.58 -15.51
N GLU A 19 9.19 0.69 -16.43
CA GLU A 19 9.00 1.06 -17.84
C GLU A 19 7.80 2.01 -18.02
N ALA A 20 6.70 1.76 -17.32
CA ALA A 20 5.55 2.66 -17.28
C ALA A 20 5.94 4.08 -16.84
N LEU A 21 6.75 4.21 -15.78
CA LEU A 21 7.25 5.50 -15.30
C LEU A 21 8.08 6.23 -16.37
N HIS A 22 8.94 5.52 -17.11
CA HIS A 22 9.73 6.11 -18.19
C HIS A 22 8.84 6.65 -19.32
N HIS A 23 7.79 5.91 -19.68
CA HIS A 23 6.82 6.36 -20.66
C HIS A 23 6.02 7.58 -20.19
N LEU A 24 5.58 7.61 -18.93
CA LEU A 24 4.87 8.77 -18.37
C LEU A 24 5.76 10.03 -18.29
N ARG A 25 7.04 9.88 -17.94
CA ARG A 25 8.02 10.99 -18.00
C ARG A 25 8.18 11.53 -19.43
N ARG A 26 8.22 10.66 -20.43
CA ARG A 26 8.24 11.08 -21.85
C ARG A 26 6.93 11.73 -22.29
N ALA A 27 5.79 11.20 -21.84
CA ALA A 27 4.48 11.75 -22.16
C ALA A 27 4.33 13.17 -21.58
N THR A 28 4.66 13.36 -20.30
CA THR A 28 4.59 14.65 -19.60
C THR A 28 5.52 15.71 -20.18
N ALA A 29 6.72 15.32 -20.64
CA ALA A 29 7.64 16.22 -21.34
C ALA A 29 7.07 16.77 -22.67
N ILE A 30 6.14 16.05 -23.30
CA ILE A 30 5.47 16.46 -24.54
C ILE A 30 4.13 17.16 -24.25
N ASN A 31 3.34 16.63 -23.31
CA ASN A 31 2.06 17.18 -22.88
C ASN A 31 1.88 17.02 -21.36
N SER A 32 1.80 18.15 -20.66
CA SER A 32 1.55 18.22 -19.22
C SER A 32 0.08 18.52 -18.89
N ALA A 33 -0.86 17.93 -19.63
CA ALA A 33 -2.28 17.99 -19.32
C ALA A 33 -2.59 17.26 -18.00
N PRO A 34 -3.66 17.65 -17.27
CA PRO A 34 -3.97 17.09 -15.96
C PRO A 34 -4.04 15.56 -15.90
N GLU A 35 -4.58 14.91 -16.92
CA GLU A 35 -4.65 13.44 -17.02
C GLU A 35 -3.27 12.78 -17.07
N VAL A 36 -2.33 13.35 -17.84
CA VAL A 36 -0.97 12.80 -17.96
C VAL A 36 -0.19 13.00 -16.66
N LEU A 37 -0.38 14.17 -16.02
CA LEU A 37 0.22 14.45 -14.72
C LEU A 37 -0.37 13.58 -13.59
N ASN A 38 -1.67 13.30 -13.62
CA ASN A 38 -2.31 12.38 -12.66
C ASN A 38 -1.70 10.99 -12.75
N GLU A 39 -1.59 10.42 -13.96
CA GLU A 39 -0.99 9.10 -14.14
C GLU A 39 0.48 9.07 -13.73
N LEU A 40 1.26 10.11 -14.07
CA LEU A 40 2.65 10.22 -13.60
C LEU A 40 2.73 10.23 -12.07
N MET A 41 1.90 11.04 -11.40
CA MET A 41 1.87 11.14 -9.94
C MET A 41 1.51 9.80 -9.30
N LEU A 42 0.48 9.12 -9.81
CA LEU A 42 0.06 7.80 -9.30
C LEU A 42 1.19 6.79 -9.47
N GLN A 43 1.86 6.79 -10.63
CA GLN A 43 2.98 5.88 -10.90
C GLN A 43 4.17 6.16 -9.97
N GLN A 44 4.57 7.44 -9.81
CA GLN A 44 5.62 7.85 -8.88
C GLN A 44 5.32 7.40 -7.44
N ARG A 45 4.07 7.57 -7.00
CA ARG A 45 3.62 7.09 -5.69
C ARG A 45 3.68 5.57 -5.58
N ASN A 46 3.26 4.84 -6.60
CA ASN A 46 3.23 3.37 -6.61
C ASN A 46 4.63 2.73 -6.57
N VAL A 47 5.65 3.43 -7.09
CA VAL A 47 7.05 2.99 -7.00
C VAL A 47 7.82 3.60 -5.82
N GLY A 48 7.14 4.35 -4.95
CA GLY A 48 7.73 4.91 -3.73
C GLY A 48 8.59 6.16 -3.93
N LEU A 49 8.52 6.81 -5.10
CA LEU A 49 9.16 8.11 -5.38
C LEU A 49 8.30 9.26 -4.83
N PHE A 50 8.13 9.29 -3.50
CA PHE A 50 7.17 10.20 -2.86
C PHE A 50 7.52 11.68 -3.04
N GLU A 51 8.79 12.06 -3.05
CA GLU A 51 9.19 13.46 -3.31
C GLU A 51 8.74 13.92 -4.70
N GLU A 52 9.03 13.12 -5.74
CA GLU A 52 8.58 13.44 -7.09
C GLU A 52 7.05 13.40 -7.22
N ALA A 53 6.39 12.46 -6.54
CA ALA A 53 4.93 12.36 -6.51
C ALA A 53 4.31 13.61 -5.87
N THR A 54 4.90 14.14 -4.80
CA THR A 54 4.50 15.39 -4.15
C THR A 54 4.64 16.57 -5.10
N ASP A 55 5.77 16.70 -5.79
CA ASP A 55 5.97 17.77 -6.77
C ASP A 55 4.90 17.75 -7.87
N THR A 56 4.58 16.56 -8.38
CA THR A 56 3.52 16.40 -9.38
C THR A 56 2.12 16.66 -8.81
N ALA A 57 1.86 16.25 -7.57
CA ALA A 57 0.61 16.52 -6.86
C ALA A 57 0.39 18.03 -6.67
N VAL A 58 1.41 18.78 -6.25
CA VAL A 58 1.33 20.24 -6.09
C VAL A 58 1.04 20.92 -7.43
N LYS A 59 1.65 20.46 -8.53
CA LYS A 59 1.34 20.97 -9.88
C LYS A 59 -0.11 20.75 -10.26
N LEU A 60 -0.69 19.57 -9.98
CA LEU A 60 -2.10 19.28 -10.22
C LEU A 60 -3.03 20.14 -9.35
N LEU A 61 -2.72 20.29 -8.07
CA LEU A 61 -3.56 21.04 -7.13
C LEU A 61 -3.57 22.55 -7.42
N ALA A 62 -2.46 23.09 -7.95
CA ALA A 62 -2.34 24.50 -8.32
C ALA A 62 -3.12 24.87 -9.59
N ARG A 63 -3.54 23.89 -10.39
CA ARG A 63 -4.22 24.11 -11.67
C ARG A 63 -5.72 24.25 -11.50
N GLU A 64 -6.29 25.24 -12.18
CA GLU A 64 -7.74 25.46 -12.19
C GLU A 64 -8.47 24.40 -13.03
N ASP A 65 -7.88 23.98 -14.15
CA ASP A 65 -8.45 23.02 -15.10
C ASP A 65 -8.38 21.56 -14.64
N THR A 66 -7.72 21.26 -13.52
CA THR A 66 -7.60 19.89 -13.02
C THR A 66 -8.96 19.38 -12.49
N PRO A 67 -9.48 18.27 -13.04
CA PRO A 67 -10.69 17.61 -12.54
C PRO A 67 -10.63 17.29 -11.05
N LEU A 68 -11.78 17.37 -10.38
CA LEU A 68 -11.87 17.17 -8.92
C LEU A 68 -11.31 15.82 -8.46
N HIS A 69 -11.59 14.73 -9.17
CA HIS A 69 -11.08 13.41 -8.80
C HIS A 69 -9.54 13.31 -8.89
N PHE A 70 -8.89 14.03 -9.82
CA PHE A 70 -7.42 14.14 -9.85
C PHE A 70 -6.88 14.99 -8.70
N LYS A 71 -7.61 16.05 -8.30
CA LYS A 71 -7.27 16.82 -7.09
C LYS A 71 -7.38 15.94 -5.85
N THR A 72 -8.42 15.11 -5.73
CA THR A 72 -8.56 14.14 -4.63
C THR A 72 -7.42 13.12 -4.62
N ASN A 73 -6.99 12.61 -5.77
CA ASN A 73 -5.80 11.75 -5.87
C ASN A 73 -4.52 12.45 -5.43
N ALA A 74 -4.35 13.72 -5.78
CA ALA A 74 -3.21 14.52 -5.33
C ALA A 74 -3.23 14.76 -3.81
N MET A 75 -4.40 15.01 -3.21
CA MET A 75 -4.57 15.08 -1.76
C MET A 75 -4.21 13.75 -1.07
N LYS A 76 -4.62 12.60 -1.63
CA LYS A 76 -4.20 11.27 -1.16
C LYS A 76 -2.68 11.10 -1.23
N THR A 77 -2.05 11.57 -2.31
CA THR A 77 -0.59 11.52 -2.46
C THR A 77 0.12 12.34 -1.38
N LEU A 78 -0.34 13.56 -1.09
CA LEU A 78 0.23 14.39 -0.01
C LEU A 78 0.08 13.72 1.36
N TYR A 79 -1.09 13.14 1.66
CA TYR A 79 -1.32 12.38 2.89
C TYR A 79 -0.34 11.22 3.03
N TYR A 80 -0.25 10.36 2.01
CA TYR A 80 0.66 9.21 2.05
C TYR A 80 2.12 9.64 2.09
N ALA A 81 2.52 10.70 1.38
CA ALA A 81 3.87 11.23 1.42
C ALA A 81 4.26 11.80 2.80
N GLY A 82 3.28 12.07 3.68
CA GLY A 82 3.52 12.74 4.97
C GLY A 82 3.59 14.25 4.87
N GLU A 83 3.22 14.82 3.72
CA GLU A 83 3.31 16.25 3.40
C GLU A 83 2.09 17.00 3.93
N TRP A 84 1.88 16.92 5.25
CA TRP A 84 0.66 17.39 5.90
C TRP A 84 0.50 18.92 5.88
N GLU A 85 1.59 19.69 5.87
CA GLU A 85 1.53 21.14 5.70
C GLU A 85 0.97 21.52 4.32
N LEU A 86 1.45 20.85 3.26
CA LEU A 86 0.92 21.03 1.91
C LEU A 86 -0.52 20.53 1.81
N PHE A 87 -0.85 19.41 2.46
CA PHE A 87 -2.22 18.90 2.53
C PHE A 87 -3.17 19.97 3.05
N TRP A 88 -2.89 20.58 4.21
CA TRP A 88 -3.76 21.60 4.79
C TRP A 88 -3.88 22.85 3.91
N ARG A 89 -2.81 23.26 3.24
CA ARG A 89 -2.81 24.40 2.32
C ARG A 89 -3.83 24.25 1.18
N PHE A 90 -4.04 23.02 0.68
CA PHE A 90 -4.97 22.75 -0.42
C PHE A 90 -6.36 22.28 0.05
N PHE A 91 -6.45 21.69 1.24
CA PHE A 91 -7.68 21.14 1.80
C PHE A 91 -8.85 22.14 1.84
N GLU A 92 -8.59 23.41 2.16
CA GLU A 92 -9.65 24.44 2.21
C GLU A 92 -10.46 24.56 0.91
N LYS A 93 -9.82 24.30 -0.24
CA LYS A 93 -10.43 24.42 -1.57
C LYS A 93 -10.97 23.10 -2.10
N ILE A 94 -10.63 21.98 -1.48
CA ILE A 94 -10.92 20.64 -1.97
C ILE A 94 -11.48 19.83 -0.80
N GLN A 95 -12.79 19.96 -0.60
CA GLN A 95 -13.52 19.27 0.45
C GLN A 95 -14.54 18.32 -0.19
N THR A 96 -14.08 17.11 -0.49
CA THR A 96 -14.93 15.93 -0.74
C THR A 96 -15.00 15.07 0.52
N GLU A 97 -15.96 14.13 0.58
CA GLU A 97 -16.02 13.14 1.67
C GLU A 97 -14.66 12.44 1.84
N GLU A 98 -14.05 11.98 0.75
CA GLU A 98 -12.74 11.32 0.79
C GLU A 98 -11.63 12.23 1.36
N THR A 99 -11.58 13.52 1.00
CA THR A 99 -10.56 14.42 1.55
C THR A 99 -10.84 14.79 3.00
N LEU A 100 -12.11 14.80 3.43
CA LEU A 100 -12.48 14.98 4.83
C LEU A 100 -12.00 13.78 5.67
N GLU A 101 -12.19 12.56 5.18
CA GLU A 101 -11.64 11.35 5.83
C GLU A 101 -10.12 11.40 5.94
N LEU A 102 -9.42 11.81 4.88
CA LEU A 102 -7.97 12.02 4.92
C LEU A 102 -7.59 13.10 5.93
N ALA A 103 -8.36 14.17 6.04
CA ALA A 103 -8.11 15.24 7.00
C ALA A 103 -8.28 14.76 8.45
N VAL A 104 -9.30 13.91 8.71
CA VAL A 104 -9.45 13.20 9.99
C VAL A 104 -8.20 12.34 10.26
N MET A 105 -7.74 11.56 9.28
CA MET A 105 -6.52 10.74 9.41
C MET A 105 -5.28 11.59 9.72
N VAL A 106 -5.07 12.71 9.01
CA VAL A 106 -3.96 13.64 9.29
C VAL A 106 -4.04 14.15 10.73
N CYS A 107 -5.23 14.52 11.21
CA CYS A 107 -5.42 14.96 12.59
C CYS A 107 -5.12 13.85 13.60
N LEU A 108 -5.60 12.63 13.38
CA LEU A 108 -5.30 11.49 14.25
C LEU A 108 -3.79 11.20 14.29
N GLU A 109 -3.11 11.17 13.15
CA GLU A 109 -1.67 10.87 13.08
C GLU A 109 -0.80 11.98 13.66
N SER A 110 -1.30 13.22 13.68
CA SER A 110 -0.65 14.39 14.30
C SER A 110 -1.12 14.68 15.72
N ALA A 111 -1.91 13.79 16.34
CA ALA A 111 -2.49 13.95 17.68
C ALA A 111 -3.35 15.21 17.88
N GLN A 112 -3.98 15.72 16.82
CA GLN A 112 -4.92 16.85 16.84
C GLN A 112 -6.37 16.36 17.02
N PHE A 113 -6.67 15.68 18.14
CA PHE A 113 -7.93 14.96 18.35
C PHE A 113 -9.18 15.87 18.32
N GLU A 114 -9.13 17.07 18.89
CA GLU A 114 -10.26 18.01 18.86
C GLU A 114 -10.64 18.38 17.42
N LYS A 115 -9.63 18.65 16.59
CA LYS A 115 -9.83 18.94 15.16
C LYS A 115 -10.32 17.71 14.40
N ALA A 116 -9.85 16.50 14.76
CA ALA A 116 -10.33 15.25 14.20
C ALA A 116 -11.84 15.07 14.45
N HIS A 117 -12.31 15.30 15.68
CA HIS A 117 -13.74 15.22 16.02
C HIS A 117 -14.58 16.22 15.23
N HIS A 118 -14.15 17.48 15.16
CA HIS A 118 -14.85 18.49 14.37
C HIS A 118 -14.97 18.11 12.89
N LEU A 119 -13.89 17.59 12.30
CA LEU A 119 -13.90 17.15 10.89
C LEU A 119 -14.73 15.88 10.69
N TYR A 120 -14.73 14.97 11.65
CA TYR A 120 -15.56 13.78 11.64
C TYR A 120 -17.05 14.12 11.66
N ASP A 121 -17.46 15.12 12.45
CA ASP A 121 -18.85 15.59 12.50
C ASP A 121 -19.32 16.23 11.18
N CYS A 122 -18.38 16.65 10.33
CA CYS A 122 -18.66 17.15 8.98
C CYS A 122 -18.87 16.04 7.94
N LEU A 123 -18.51 14.78 8.24
CA LEU A 123 -18.70 13.66 7.33
C LEU A 123 -20.18 13.26 7.28
N LYS A 124 -20.72 13.07 6.07
CA LYS A 124 -22.10 12.59 5.92
C LYS A 124 -22.17 11.08 6.07
N THR A 125 -21.18 10.38 5.54
CA THR A 125 -21.12 8.92 5.49
C THR A 125 -19.70 8.47 5.79
N PRO A 126 -19.26 8.52 7.07
CA PRO A 126 -17.93 8.05 7.43
C PRO A 126 -17.79 6.56 7.13
N SER A 127 -16.66 6.16 6.56
CA SER A 127 -16.30 4.77 6.37
C SER A 127 -16.18 4.06 7.72
N ALA A 128 -16.38 2.73 7.72
CA ALA A 128 -16.23 1.91 8.91
C ALA A 128 -14.83 2.04 9.54
N LEU A 129 -13.81 2.25 8.70
CA LEU A 129 -12.43 2.51 9.14
C LEU A 129 -12.35 3.80 9.98
N ILE A 130 -12.84 4.91 9.44
CA ILE A 130 -12.78 6.22 10.12
C ILE A 130 -13.65 6.21 11.38
N ALA A 131 -14.88 5.68 11.30
CA ALA A 131 -15.75 5.58 12.46
C ALA A 131 -15.09 4.80 13.61
N SER A 132 -14.49 3.64 13.32
CA SER A 132 -13.87 2.84 14.37
C SER A 132 -12.56 3.42 14.90
N LEU A 133 -11.80 4.17 14.09
CA LEU A 133 -10.64 4.92 14.58
C LEU A 133 -11.05 6.08 15.49
N MET A 134 -12.12 6.80 15.17
CA MET A 134 -12.64 7.89 16.00
C MET A 134 -13.20 7.39 17.33
N GLU A 135 -13.83 6.21 17.36
CA GLU A 135 -14.20 5.54 18.62
C GLU A 135 -12.97 5.21 19.47
N GLN A 136 -11.87 4.77 18.85
CA GLN A 136 -10.63 4.43 19.54
C GLN A 136 -9.82 5.66 19.97
N ALA A 137 -10.03 6.82 19.35
CA ALA A 137 -9.27 8.03 19.65
C ALA A 137 -9.44 8.50 21.11
N SER A 138 -10.55 8.13 21.78
CA SER A 138 -10.74 8.39 23.23
C SER A 138 -9.72 7.65 24.10
N ASP A 139 -9.19 6.53 23.62
CA ASP A 139 -8.31 5.63 24.36
C ASP A 139 -6.81 5.84 24.00
N ALA A 140 -6.53 6.88 23.19
CA ALA A 140 -5.25 7.16 22.54
C ALA A 140 -4.80 6.07 21.54
N LEU A 141 -4.54 6.48 20.30
CA LEU A 141 -4.03 5.58 19.26
C LEU A 141 -2.54 5.29 19.51
N ASN A 142 -2.21 4.01 19.75
CA ASN A 142 -0.85 3.55 20.02
C ASN A 142 -0.07 3.26 18.72
N TRP A 143 0.16 4.30 17.92
CA TRP A 143 0.99 4.24 16.73
C TRP A 143 2.17 5.22 16.80
N ASN A 144 3.18 4.99 15.97
CA ASN A 144 4.34 5.85 15.81
C ASN A 144 4.30 6.55 14.43
N PRO A 145 3.88 7.82 14.36
CA PRO A 145 3.86 8.59 13.11
C PRO A 145 5.26 9.01 12.63
N ALA A 146 6.31 8.73 13.40
CA ALA A 146 7.71 8.96 13.03
C ALA A 146 8.44 7.68 12.62
N HIS A 147 7.75 6.53 12.52
CA HIS A 147 8.36 5.27 12.08
C HIS A 147 8.60 5.26 10.56
N GLU A 148 9.72 5.84 10.14
CA GLU A 148 10.18 5.78 8.76
C GLU A 148 11.38 4.81 8.65
N VAL A 149 11.28 3.81 7.78
CA VAL A 149 12.38 2.86 7.58
C VAL A 149 13.46 3.49 6.72
N ASN A 150 14.67 3.57 7.26
CA ASN A 150 15.84 3.95 6.47
C ASN A 150 16.26 2.79 5.56
N ILE A 151 16.04 2.96 4.25
CA ILE A 151 16.29 1.95 3.23
C ILE A 151 17.77 1.54 3.21
N GLU A 152 18.71 2.48 3.30
CA GLU A 152 20.13 2.16 3.09
C GLU A 152 20.69 1.19 4.16
N PRO A 153 20.58 1.46 5.49
CA PRO A 153 21.01 0.51 6.51
C PRO A 153 20.30 -0.83 6.40
N PHE A 154 19.02 -0.85 6.05
CA PHE A 154 18.26 -2.08 5.88
C PHE A 154 18.78 -2.91 4.70
N VAL A 155 18.97 -2.29 3.53
CA VAL A 155 19.55 -2.91 2.34
C VAL A 155 20.96 -3.43 2.60
N ARG A 156 21.80 -2.68 3.32
CA ARG A 156 23.15 -3.14 3.72
C ARG A 156 23.09 -4.39 4.60
N ARG A 157 22.14 -4.48 5.55
CA ARG A 157 21.92 -5.70 6.35
C ARG A 157 21.53 -6.89 5.48
N LEU A 158 20.57 -6.70 4.56
CA LEU A 158 20.14 -7.76 3.66
C LEU A 158 21.25 -8.26 2.74
N MET A 159 22.12 -7.37 2.25
CA MET A 159 23.28 -7.75 1.43
C MET A 159 24.23 -8.71 2.15
N MET A 160 24.42 -8.55 3.47
CA MET A 160 25.26 -9.46 4.28
C MET A 160 24.65 -10.86 4.45
N GLU A 161 23.35 -11.00 4.21
CA GLU A 161 22.63 -12.26 4.39
C GLU A 161 22.58 -13.14 3.13
N GLY A 162 23.37 -12.81 2.12
CA GLY A 162 23.51 -13.58 0.89
C GLY A 162 22.23 -13.61 0.05
N PRO A 163 21.71 -12.45 -0.42
CA PRO A 163 20.52 -12.42 -1.24
C PRO A 163 20.74 -13.16 -2.57
N PRO A 164 19.67 -13.67 -3.19
CA PRO A 164 19.70 -14.28 -4.52
C PRO A 164 20.37 -13.35 -5.56
N PRO A 165 21.05 -13.89 -6.59
CA PRO A 165 21.86 -13.07 -7.51
C PRO A 165 21.13 -11.86 -8.13
N GLN A 166 19.89 -12.05 -8.58
CA GLN A 166 19.09 -10.96 -9.16
C GLN A 166 18.73 -9.90 -8.11
N MET A 167 18.32 -10.31 -6.91
CA MET A 167 18.06 -9.38 -5.81
C MET A 167 19.34 -8.64 -5.40
N ARG A 168 20.49 -9.33 -5.34
CA ARG A 168 21.78 -8.71 -5.03
C ARG A 168 22.10 -7.57 -5.99
N GLN A 169 21.88 -7.78 -7.29
CA GLN A 169 22.05 -6.73 -8.30
C GLN A 169 21.14 -5.53 -8.04
N ARG A 170 19.84 -5.79 -7.75
CA ARG A 170 18.88 -4.72 -7.41
C ARG A 170 19.35 -3.91 -6.20
N LEU A 171 19.74 -4.58 -5.13
CA LEU A 171 20.20 -3.95 -3.90
C LEU A 171 21.47 -3.13 -4.12
N SER A 172 22.41 -3.61 -4.94
CA SER A 172 23.60 -2.83 -5.31
C SER A 172 23.24 -1.53 -6.03
N HIS A 173 22.32 -1.57 -7.01
CA HIS A 173 21.88 -0.35 -7.71
C HIS A 173 21.25 0.67 -6.76
N LEU A 174 20.46 0.23 -5.78
CA LEU A 174 19.89 1.11 -4.76
C LEU A 174 20.97 1.79 -3.91
N LEU A 175 21.99 1.04 -3.49
CA LEU A 175 23.12 1.58 -2.72
C LEU A 175 23.98 2.55 -3.55
N GLU A 176 23.93 2.46 -4.87
CA GLU A 176 24.54 3.41 -5.82
C GLU A 176 23.63 4.62 -6.13
N GLY A 177 22.44 4.70 -5.53
CA GLY A 177 21.48 5.78 -5.77
C GLY A 177 20.74 5.68 -7.10
N ARG A 178 20.66 4.48 -7.70
CA ARG A 178 19.95 4.23 -8.96
C ARG A 178 18.63 3.48 -8.72
N ILE A 179 17.63 3.79 -9.53
CA ILE A 179 16.39 3.00 -9.59
C ILE A 179 16.72 1.68 -10.31
N PRO A 180 16.55 0.50 -9.69
CA PRO A 180 16.90 -0.74 -10.34
C PRO A 180 15.81 -1.18 -11.32
N GLU A 181 16.21 -1.46 -12.56
CA GLU A 181 15.30 -1.83 -13.67
C GLU A 181 14.91 -3.32 -13.69
N THR A 182 15.69 -4.20 -13.07
CA THR A 182 15.40 -5.64 -13.06
C THR A 182 14.17 -5.96 -12.21
N VAL A 183 13.56 -7.14 -12.30
CA VAL A 183 12.45 -7.52 -11.40
C VAL A 183 12.80 -8.82 -10.69
N TYR A 184 12.43 -8.93 -9.42
CA TYR A 184 12.56 -10.15 -8.64
C TYR A 184 11.19 -10.63 -8.13
N HIS A 185 10.71 -11.71 -8.74
CA HIS A 185 9.32 -12.20 -8.59
C HIS A 185 9.10 -13.14 -7.40
N HIS A 186 10.18 -13.67 -6.80
CA HIS A 186 10.06 -14.66 -5.74
C HIS A 186 10.04 -14.00 -4.35
N PRO A 187 9.15 -14.41 -3.44
CA PRO A 187 9.21 -13.96 -2.06
C PRO A 187 10.52 -14.35 -1.37
N TRP A 188 11.12 -13.42 -0.62
CA TRP A 188 12.34 -13.69 0.14
C TRP A 188 12.36 -12.92 1.44
N LYS A 189 12.43 -13.64 2.56
CA LYS A 189 12.49 -13.08 3.93
C LYS A 189 11.34 -12.10 4.22
N ILE A 190 10.14 -12.46 3.78
CA ILE A 190 8.96 -11.60 3.91
C ILE A 190 8.66 -11.27 5.38
N GLY A 191 8.81 -12.23 6.30
CA GLY A 191 8.63 -11.97 7.73
C GLY A 191 9.48 -10.83 8.26
N LYS A 192 10.78 -10.86 7.94
CA LYS A 192 11.73 -9.82 8.34
C LYS A 192 11.39 -8.47 7.73
N LEU A 193 11.01 -8.46 6.45
CA LEU A 193 10.58 -7.25 5.76
C LEU A 193 9.35 -6.63 6.44
N LEU A 194 8.32 -7.44 6.70
CA LEU A 194 7.11 -6.98 7.39
C LEU A 194 7.41 -6.51 8.81
N HIS A 195 8.29 -7.22 9.53
CA HIS A 195 8.72 -6.81 10.86
C HIS A 195 9.38 -5.41 10.84
N GLU A 196 10.29 -5.14 9.91
CA GLU A 196 10.92 -3.82 9.80
C GLU A 196 9.89 -2.71 9.48
N ILE A 197 8.90 -3.01 8.62
CA ILE A 197 7.86 -2.05 8.24
C ILE A 197 6.92 -1.74 9.41
N TYR A 198 6.47 -2.77 10.13
CA TYR A 198 5.33 -2.69 11.05
C TYR A 198 5.71 -2.76 12.54
N SER A 199 7.00 -2.80 12.88
CA SER A 199 7.50 -2.78 14.26
C SER A 199 8.59 -1.71 14.45
N PRO A 200 8.39 -0.70 15.32
CA PRO A 200 7.18 -0.40 16.08
C PRO A 200 5.96 -0.12 15.19
N VAL A 201 4.75 -0.18 15.75
CA VAL A 201 3.47 0.01 15.04
C VAL A 201 3.45 1.39 14.35
N PRO A 202 3.55 1.50 13.01
CA PRO A 202 3.54 2.79 12.32
C PRO A 202 2.14 3.42 12.24
N SER A 203 2.08 4.72 12.00
CA SER A 203 0.83 5.32 11.49
C SER A 203 0.49 4.81 10.08
N PHE A 204 -0.72 5.06 9.59
CA PHE A 204 -1.14 4.55 8.27
C PHE A 204 -0.38 5.20 7.11
N SER A 205 -0.05 6.49 7.19
CA SER A 205 0.78 7.13 6.15
C SER A 205 2.20 6.54 6.14
N CYS A 206 2.82 6.35 7.31
CA CYS A 206 4.14 5.70 7.45
C CYS A 206 4.15 4.26 6.91
N ALA A 207 3.15 3.46 7.32
CA ALA A 207 3.01 2.08 6.87
C ALA A 207 2.95 1.99 5.35
N TYR A 208 2.16 2.87 4.72
CA TYR A 208 2.05 2.93 3.26
C TYR A 208 3.40 3.24 2.60
N ARG A 209 4.13 4.25 3.08
CA ARG A 209 5.43 4.64 2.52
C ARG A 209 6.46 3.54 2.67
N ASN A 210 6.62 3.01 3.88
CA ASN A 210 7.59 1.96 4.18
C ASN A 210 7.32 0.71 3.34
N THR A 211 6.05 0.28 3.28
CA THR A 211 5.62 -0.86 2.46
C THR A 211 5.98 -0.63 1.00
N THR A 212 5.53 0.50 0.42
CA THR A 212 5.74 0.77 -1.00
C THR A 212 7.23 0.87 -1.34
N LYS A 213 8.00 1.63 -0.56
CA LYS A 213 9.45 1.79 -0.75
C LYS A 213 10.18 0.46 -0.71
N LEU A 214 9.90 -0.38 0.28
CA LEU A 214 10.68 -1.60 0.47
C LEU A 214 10.28 -2.73 -0.49
N PHE A 215 8.99 -2.90 -0.80
CA PHE A 215 8.58 -3.87 -1.83
C PHE A 215 9.06 -3.46 -3.22
N PHE A 216 9.03 -2.15 -3.53
CA PHE A 216 9.66 -1.66 -4.75
C PHE A 216 11.17 -1.90 -4.73
N ALA A 217 11.87 -1.49 -3.68
CA ALA A 217 13.32 -1.65 -3.56
C ALA A 217 13.77 -3.11 -3.77
N LEU A 218 13.14 -4.04 -3.06
CA LEU A 218 13.56 -5.45 -3.06
C LEU A 218 13.16 -6.18 -4.34
N SER A 219 11.92 -5.97 -4.80
CA SER A 219 11.33 -6.80 -5.86
C SER A 219 11.06 -6.05 -7.15
N GLY A 220 10.62 -4.79 -7.08
CA GLY A 220 10.40 -3.91 -8.24
C GLY A 220 9.20 -4.26 -9.12
N GLY A 221 8.65 -5.47 -8.99
CA GLY A 221 7.55 -5.96 -9.82
C GLY A 221 6.18 -5.68 -9.23
N GLY A 222 5.19 -5.58 -10.11
CA GLY A 222 3.79 -5.33 -9.76
C GLY A 222 3.19 -6.32 -8.77
N GLU A 223 3.51 -7.62 -8.86
CA GLU A 223 3.00 -8.62 -7.92
C GLU A 223 3.47 -8.37 -6.48
N ALA A 224 4.72 -7.93 -6.30
CA ALA A 224 5.26 -7.60 -4.98
C ALA A 224 4.60 -6.33 -4.40
N LEU A 225 4.36 -5.32 -5.25
CA LEU A 225 3.63 -4.11 -4.86
C LEU A 225 2.17 -4.42 -4.51
N ALA A 226 1.52 -5.30 -5.26
CA ALA A 226 0.16 -5.77 -4.99
C ALA A 226 0.08 -6.55 -3.65
N PHE A 227 1.04 -7.43 -3.37
CA PHE A 227 1.17 -8.08 -2.07
C PHE A 227 1.37 -7.05 -0.95
N GLY A 228 2.30 -6.11 -1.13
CA GLY A 228 2.51 -5.03 -0.17
C GLY A 228 1.23 -4.22 0.09
N ARG A 229 0.46 -3.90 -0.95
CA ARG A 229 -0.82 -3.22 -0.81
C ARG A 229 -1.84 -4.06 -0.04
N THR A 230 -1.92 -5.35 -0.31
CA THR A 230 -2.77 -6.29 0.41
C THR A 230 -2.44 -6.30 1.90
N ILE A 231 -1.15 -6.44 2.24
CA ILE A 231 -0.64 -6.36 3.62
C ILE A 231 -1.04 -5.05 4.29
N TYR A 232 -0.83 -3.92 3.62
CA TYR A 232 -1.21 -2.61 4.13
C TYR A 232 -2.71 -2.51 4.45
N ARG A 233 -3.57 -3.03 3.56
CA ARG A 233 -5.03 -3.02 3.76
C ARG A 233 -5.46 -3.94 4.91
N ILE A 234 -4.82 -5.09 5.06
CA ILE A 234 -5.02 -5.99 6.22
C ILE A 234 -4.59 -5.28 7.51
N TYR A 235 -3.45 -4.60 7.50
CA TYR A 235 -2.96 -3.82 8.64
C TYR A 235 -3.96 -2.74 9.07
N GLN A 236 -4.48 -1.96 8.11
CA GLN A 236 -5.48 -0.93 8.39
C GLN A 236 -6.72 -1.50 9.07
N ARG A 237 -7.28 -2.57 8.52
CA ARG A 237 -8.46 -3.26 9.08
C ARG A 237 -8.19 -3.81 10.49
N SER A 238 -7.03 -4.44 10.67
CA SER A 238 -6.61 -5.02 11.95
C SER A 238 -6.55 -3.96 13.05
N LEU A 239 -5.85 -2.85 12.80
CA LEU A 239 -5.72 -1.76 13.77
C LEU A 239 -7.03 -1.00 14.00
N ALA A 240 -7.81 -0.79 12.93
CA ALA A 240 -9.12 -0.16 13.06
C ALA A 240 -10.19 -1.10 13.62
N ARG A 241 -9.88 -2.36 13.94
CA ARG A 241 -10.85 -3.34 14.49
C ARG A 241 -12.11 -3.51 13.63
N VAL A 242 -11.95 -3.30 12.33
CA VAL A 242 -12.94 -3.59 11.28
C VAL A 242 -12.68 -5.01 10.85
N GLY A 243 -13.62 -5.92 11.12
CA GLY A 243 -13.43 -7.36 10.89
C GLY A 243 -13.01 -7.71 9.46
N PHE A 244 -12.59 -8.96 9.27
CA PHE A 244 -12.15 -9.47 7.98
C PHE A 244 -13.18 -10.43 7.40
N SER A 245 -13.55 -10.18 6.15
CA SER A 245 -14.25 -11.12 5.27
C SER A 245 -13.57 -11.04 3.91
N LEU A 246 -13.31 -12.18 3.27
CA LEU A 246 -12.60 -12.22 2.00
C LEU A 246 -13.33 -11.42 0.91
N GLU A 247 -14.66 -11.53 0.86
CA GLU A 247 -15.51 -10.85 -0.12
C GLU A 247 -15.43 -9.33 0.04
N ALA A 248 -15.78 -8.79 1.21
CA ALA A 248 -15.71 -7.34 1.43
C ALA A 248 -14.27 -6.80 1.34
N PHE A 249 -13.27 -7.61 1.68
CA PHE A 249 -11.88 -7.22 1.48
C PHE A 249 -11.53 -7.11 0.00
N ALA A 250 -11.92 -8.09 -0.81
CA ALA A 250 -11.67 -8.09 -2.23
C ALA A 250 -12.37 -6.93 -2.95
N ASP A 251 -13.64 -6.67 -2.62
CA ASP A 251 -14.41 -5.55 -3.16
C ASP A 251 -13.70 -4.21 -2.95
N ASP A 252 -13.09 -4.01 -1.78
CA ASP A 252 -12.37 -2.77 -1.44
C ASP A 252 -11.05 -2.59 -2.20
N VAL A 253 -10.34 -3.68 -2.52
CA VAL A 253 -8.94 -3.61 -2.97
C VAL A 253 -8.74 -3.97 -4.44
N ILE A 254 -9.69 -4.64 -5.09
CA ILE A 254 -9.46 -5.23 -6.41
C ILE A 254 -9.11 -4.19 -7.48
N GLU A 255 -9.78 -3.04 -7.51
CA GLU A 255 -9.47 -1.96 -8.46
C GLU A 255 -8.06 -1.40 -8.24
N GLU A 256 -7.67 -1.22 -6.98
CA GLU A 256 -6.32 -0.80 -6.61
C GLU A 256 -5.26 -1.83 -7.02
N LEU A 257 -5.56 -3.13 -6.88
CA LEU A 257 -4.65 -4.19 -7.28
C LEU A 257 -4.55 -4.33 -8.81
N LYS A 258 -5.60 -4.04 -9.57
CA LYS A 258 -5.56 -4.08 -11.06
C LYS A 258 -4.51 -3.13 -11.63
N ASP A 259 -4.35 -1.97 -11.00
CA ASP A 259 -3.36 -0.97 -11.42
C ASP A 259 -1.92 -1.37 -11.04
N LEU A 260 -1.74 -2.27 -10.08
CA LEU A 260 -0.43 -2.77 -9.66
C LEU A 260 -0.04 -4.09 -10.36
N SER A 261 -0.98 -5.01 -10.47
CA SER A 261 -0.81 -6.34 -11.06
C SER A 261 -2.16 -6.93 -11.42
N TRP A 262 -2.47 -6.94 -12.72
CA TRP A 262 -3.65 -7.60 -13.25
C TRP A 262 -3.71 -9.08 -12.85
N LYS A 263 -2.57 -9.78 -12.88
CA LYS A 263 -2.47 -11.19 -12.45
C LYS A 263 -2.93 -11.39 -11.01
N THR A 264 -2.45 -10.54 -10.08
CA THR A 264 -2.82 -10.64 -8.66
C THR A 264 -4.29 -10.31 -8.44
N ALA A 265 -4.80 -9.28 -9.12
CA ALA A 265 -6.22 -8.91 -9.04
C ALA A 265 -7.15 -10.00 -9.57
N VAL A 266 -6.81 -10.66 -10.69
CA VAL A 266 -7.57 -11.80 -11.22
C VAL A 266 -7.53 -12.99 -10.26
N ALA A 267 -6.38 -13.27 -9.64
CA ALA A 267 -6.27 -14.35 -8.66
C ALA A 267 -7.20 -14.09 -7.46
N LEU A 268 -7.24 -12.85 -6.95
CA LEU A 268 -8.15 -12.47 -5.87
C LEU A 268 -9.62 -12.58 -6.26
N ALA A 269 -9.99 -12.15 -7.47
CA ALA A 269 -11.36 -12.28 -7.97
C ALA A 269 -11.82 -13.74 -7.99
N ARG A 270 -10.97 -14.64 -8.51
CA ARG A 270 -11.24 -16.08 -8.57
C ARG A 270 -11.44 -16.70 -7.20
N MET A 271 -10.63 -16.31 -6.21
CA MET A 271 -10.82 -16.78 -4.83
C MET A 271 -12.24 -16.50 -4.31
N VAL A 272 -12.79 -15.32 -4.62
CA VAL A 272 -14.13 -14.92 -4.19
C VAL A 272 -15.22 -15.64 -4.98
N GLU A 273 -15.04 -15.81 -6.30
CA GLU A 273 -16.01 -16.44 -7.18
C GLU A 273 -16.11 -17.95 -6.95
N GLU A 274 -14.96 -18.63 -6.83
CA GLU A 274 -14.90 -20.09 -6.77
C GLU A 274 -15.24 -20.60 -5.36
N LYS A 275 -15.00 -19.81 -4.30
CA LYS A 275 -15.21 -20.18 -2.88
C LYS A 275 -14.56 -21.49 -2.45
N ASP A 276 -13.63 -21.99 -3.24
CA ASP A 276 -13.07 -23.34 -3.15
C ASP A 276 -11.58 -23.29 -2.80
N VAL A 277 -11.21 -22.42 -1.84
CA VAL A 277 -9.82 -22.30 -1.44
C VAL A 277 -9.58 -23.14 -0.19
N ASP A 278 -8.96 -24.29 -0.38
CA ASP A 278 -8.63 -25.23 0.69
C ASP A 278 -7.46 -24.66 1.54
N PRO A 279 -7.70 -24.31 2.82
CA PRO A 279 -6.65 -23.81 3.69
C PRO A 279 -5.59 -24.87 4.01
N GLU A 280 -5.93 -26.17 3.97
CA GLU A 280 -4.94 -27.25 4.11
C GLU A 280 -3.97 -27.20 2.92
N GLU A 281 -4.50 -27.21 1.69
CA GLU A 281 -3.69 -27.10 0.47
C GLU A 281 -2.82 -25.83 0.48
N ALA A 282 -3.38 -24.68 0.88
CA ALA A 282 -2.63 -23.43 0.98
C ALA A 282 -1.51 -23.50 2.03
N SER A 283 -1.73 -24.18 3.15
CA SER A 283 -0.73 -24.35 4.21
C SER A 283 0.43 -25.26 3.81
N GLU A 284 0.17 -26.22 2.91
CA GLU A 284 1.14 -27.22 2.47
C GLU A 284 1.92 -26.83 1.21
N SER A 285 1.38 -25.89 0.43
CA SER A 285 1.92 -25.45 -0.85
C SER A 285 3.24 -24.69 -0.73
N GLU A 286 4.16 -24.95 -1.67
CA GLU A 286 5.37 -24.14 -1.86
C GLU A 286 5.03 -22.84 -2.59
N ILE A 287 5.45 -21.70 -2.04
CA ILE A 287 5.15 -20.39 -2.61
C ILE A 287 6.22 -19.99 -3.64
N LYS A 288 5.81 -19.91 -4.90
CA LYS A 288 6.69 -19.60 -6.03
C LYS A 288 6.73 -18.12 -6.38
N ASP A 289 5.65 -17.38 -6.14
CA ASP A 289 5.56 -15.96 -6.46
C ASP A 289 4.70 -15.18 -5.46
N PHE A 290 4.66 -13.86 -5.61
CA PHE A 290 3.86 -12.99 -4.73
C PHE A 290 2.35 -13.15 -4.93
N THR A 291 1.90 -13.63 -6.09
CA THR A 291 0.47 -13.93 -6.30
C THR A 291 0.03 -15.10 -5.43
N GLN A 292 0.80 -16.20 -5.43
CA GLN A 292 0.59 -17.34 -4.55
C GLN A 292 0.72 -16.96 -3.07
N LEU A 293 1.69 -16.10 -2.73
CA LEU A 293 1.82 -15.60 -1.37
C LEU A 293 0.58 -14.82 -0.92
N THR A 294 0.06 -13.95 -1.79
CA THR A 294 -1.13 -13.13 -1.50
C THR A 294 -2.36 -14.01 -1.27
N THR A 295 -2.63 -14.92 -2.20
CA THR A 295 -3.79 -15.80 -2.16
C THR A 295 -3.71 -16.79 -0.99
N GLY A 296 -2.55 -17.41 -0.77
CA GLY A 296 -2.31 -18.27 0.38
C GLY A 296 -2.52 -17.53 1.70
N LEU A 297 -1.98 -16.33 1.84
CA LEU A 297 -2.14 -15.53 3.07
C LEU A 297 -3.61 -15.20 3.35
N LEU A 298 -4.34 -14.72 2.34
CA LEU A 298 -5.76 -14.37 2.50
C LEU A 298 -6.61 -15.60 2.85
N THR A 299 -6.28 -16.76 2.29
CA THR A 299 -6.93 -18.04 2.63
C THR A 299 -6.76 -18.38 4.10
N LEU A 300 -5.52 -18.34 4.60
CA LEU A 300 -5.22 -18.65 5.99
C LEU A 300 -5.85 -17.65 6.97
N ILE A 301 -5.97 -16.37 6.59
CA ILE A 301 -6.68 -15.36 7.38
C ILE A 301 -8.18 -15.64 7.41
N ALA A 302 -8.78 -15.91 6.25
CA ALA A 302 -10.23 -16.15 6.12
C ALA A 302 -10.68 -17.40 6.88
N SER A 303 -9.85 -18.45 6.90
CA SER A 303 -10.14 -19.70 7.60
C SER A 303 -9.76 -19.69 9.09
N GLU A 304 -9.20 -18.58 9.59
CA GLU A 304 -8.59 -18.49 10.93
C GLU A 304 -7.57 -19.61 11.21
N TRP A 305 -6.82 -20.01 10.18
CA TRP A 305 -5.93 -21.17 10.21
C TRP A 305 -5.07 -21.22 11.46
N ASN A 306 -5.06 -22.34 12.17
CA ASN A 306 -4.37 -22.48 13.45
C ASN A 306 -3.30 -23.58 13.46
N GLU A 307 -3.09 -24.28 12.34
CA GLU A 307 -2.10 -25.35 12.23
C GLU A 307 -0.77 -24.86 11.63
N GLU A 308 0.11 -25.81 11.33
CA GLU A 308 1.41 -25.53 10.72
C GLU A 308 1.26 -25.00 9.28
N VAL A 309 2.22 -24.18 8.86
CA VAL A 309 2.35 -23.69 7.48
C VAL A 309 3.76 -24.06 7.01
N LYS A 310 3.86 -24.81 5.92
CA LYS A 310 5.13 -25.39 5.45
C LYS A 310 6.05 -24.33 4.84
N ASP A 311 5.52 -23.47 3.98
CA ASP A 311 6.31 -22.41 3.35
C ASP A 311 6.74 -21.34 4.36
N ALA A 312 8.04 -21.03 4.40
CA ALA A 312 8.60 -20.11 5.38
C ALA A 312 8.11 -18.67 5.20
N ASN A 313 7.98 -18.18 3.96
CA ASN A 313 7.53 -16.80 3.71
C ASN A 313 6.06 -16.64 4.07
N LEU A 314 5.20 -17.59 3.68
CA LEU A 314 3.78 -17.57 4.03
C LEU A 314 3.60 -17.68 5.55
N ARG A 315 4.28 -18.63 6.19
CA ARG A 315 4.24 -18.81 7.64
C ARG A 315 4.63 -17.55 8.39
N GLU A 316 5.73 -16.93 7.99
CA GLU A 316 6.21 -15.71 8.66
C GLU A 316 5.31 -14.51 8.39
N ALA A 317 4.81 -14.33 7.16
CA ALA A 317 3.86 -13.27 6.84
C ALA A 317 2.57 -13.43 7.66
N PHE A 318 2.03 -14.64 7.74
CA PHE A 318 0.84 -14.94 8.52
C PHE A 318 1.06 -14.70 10.02
N LYS A 319 2.24 -15.04 10.55
CA LYS A 319 2.62 -14.73 11.93
C LYS A 319 2.65 -13.22 12.20
N GLU A 320 3.20 -12.41 11.31
CA GLU A 320 3.19 -10.95 11.48
C GLU A 320 1.76 -10.39 11.45
N VAL A 321 0.93 -10.83 10.50
CA VAL A 321 -0.49 -10.43 10.43
C VAL A 321 -1.24 -10.79 11.72
N LYS A 322 -1.05 -12.01 12.24
CA LYS A 322 -1.66 -12.43 13.51
C LYS A 322 -1.28 -11.55 14.69
N LYS A 323 -0.05 -11.04 14.75
CA LYS A 323 0.35 -10.12 15.83
C LYS A 323 -0.54 -8.87 15.86
N TRP A 324 -0.96 -8.34 14.72
CA TRP A 324 -1.82 -7.15 14.68
C TRP A 324 -3.20 -7.39 15.29
N SER A 325 -3.79 -8.56 15.08
CA SER A 325 -5.05 -8.93 15.76
C SER A 325 -4.88 -9.08 17.28
N THR A 326 -3.73 -9.61 17.73
CA THR A 326 -3.45 -9.72 19.17
C THR A 326 -3.22 -8.37 19.84
N LEU A 327 -2.66 -7.39 19.11
CA LEU A 327 -2.47 -6.02 19.61
C LEU A 327 -3.80 -5.29 19.85
N THR A 328 -4.86 -5.67 19.14
CA THR A 328 -6.17 -5.03 19.27
C THR A 328 -7.18 -5.82 20.12
N GLY A 329 -6.79 -7.01 20.60
CA GLY A 329 -7.63 -7.84 21.47
C GLY A 329 -8.87 -8.43 20.80
N LYS A 330 -8.94 -8.42 19.46
CA LYS A 330 -10.05 -8.98 18.67
C LYS A 330 -9.52 -9.95 17.61
N SER A 331 -10.19 -11.10 17.46
CA SER A 331 -9.96 -12.02 16.34
C SER A 331 -10.27 -11.34 15.00
N PHE A 332 -9.70 -11.86 13.91
CA PHE A 332 -10.00 -11.39 12.55
C PHE A 332 -11.48 -11.58 12.18
N SER A 333 -12.15 -12.61 12.72
CA SER A 333 -13.61 -12.73 12.62
C SER A 333 -14.34 -11.87 13.65
N ARG A 334 -15.32 -11.10 13.19
CA ARG A 334 -16.52 -10.86 14.00
C ARG A 334 -17.48 -12.01 13.69
N ASN A 335 -17.82 -12.80 14.70
CA ASN A 335 -19.09 -13.50 14.67
C ASN A 335 -20.20 -12.44 14.77
N SER A 336 -21.20 -12.60 13.89
CA SER A 336 -22.43 -11.81 13.64
C SER A 336 -22.27 -10.46 12.95
#